data_AF-A0A915EBE0-F1
#
_entry.id   AF-A0A915EBE0-F1
#
_cell.length_a   1.000
_cell.length_b   1.000
_cell.length_c   1.000
_cell.angle_alpha   90.00
_cell.angle_beta   90.00
_cell.angle_gamma   90.00
#
_symmetry.space_group_name_H-M   'P 1'
#
loop_
_entity.id
_entity.type
_entity.pdbx_description
1 polymer ?
#
loop_
_entity_poly.entity_id
_entity_poly.type
_entity_poly.pdbx_seq_one_letter_code
_entity_poly.pdbx_strand_id
1 'polypeptide(L)'
;MEQLFVTTDEGSNVNAIGGEKHQPCLCHIGSTIAKRCCILYKDSCLSGEVKQMCTEVNACLISMEKLIAKIRQYEAIRSEANEALKLPVQTRWLSNYNMVVTLRKKKHLLEPFHENSLVSDLLTLAKSSRMNAYVDVLKPVAEMVIDLQAEKEPTSNKILGHAVSIWYI
;
A
#
# COMPACT_ATOMS: atom_id res chain seq x y z
N MET A 1 -15.05 -34.43 10.77
CA MET A 1 -13.84 -34.14 9.96
C MET A 1 -13.86 -32.67 9.63
N GLU A 2 -12.91 -31.90 10.14
CA GLU A 2 -12.72 -30.50 9.71
C GLU A 2 -12.19 -30.52 8.26
N GLN A 3 -12.87 -29.83 7.36
CA GLN A 3 -12.36 -29.66 5.99
C GLN A 3 -11.21 -28.66 6.02
N LEU A 4 -10.02 -29.11 5.61
CA LEU A 4 -8.87 -28.25 5.36
C LEU A 4 -9.11 -27.46 4.07
N PHE A 5 -8.90 -26.15 4.12
CA PHE A 5 -8.96 -25.25 2.97
C PHE A 5 -7.57 -24.72 2.68
N VAL A 6 -7.21 -24.68 1.40
CA VAL A 6 -5.98 -24.02 0.95
C VAL A 6 -6.29 -22.58 0.59
N THR A 7 -5.58 -21.66 1.25
CA THR A 7 -5.71 -20.21 1.02
C THR A 7 -4.54 -19.72 0.17
N THR A 8 -4.81 -19.20 -1.03
CA THR A 8 -3.77 -18.62 -1.91
C THR A 8 -4.25 -17.31 -2.55
N ASP A 9 -3.31 -16.52 -3.09
CA ASP A 9 -3.64 -15.35 -3.91
C ASP A 9 -4.18 -15.76 -5.30
N GLU A 10 -4.79 -14.83 -6.05
CA GLU A 10 -5.37 -15.13 -7.38
C GLU A 10 -4.30 -15.23 -8.48
N GLY A 11 -3.03 -14.94 -8.17
CA GLY A 11 -1.90 -15.13 -9.09
C GLY A 11 -1.26 -16.51 -9.00
N SER A 12 -1.63 -17.28 -7.97
CA SER A 12 -1.19 -18.65 -7.76
C SER A 12 -1.82 -19.51 -8.84
N ASN A 13 -1.04 -20.43 -9.43
CA ASN A 13 -1.55 -21.34 -10.43
C ASN A 13 -2.58 -22.27 -9.76
N VAL A 14 -3.87 -21.89 -9.80
CA VAL A 14 -4.96 -22.57 -9.08
C VAL A 14 -5.06 -24.03 -9.51
N ASN A 15 -4.59 -24.35 -10.72
CA ASN A 15 -4.46 -25.70 -11.26
C ASN A 15 -3.45 -26.57 -10.49
N ALA A 16 -2.50 -25.97 -9.75
CA ALA A 16 -1.52 -26.68 -8.93
C ALA A 16 -2.10 -27.16 -7.58
N ILE A 17 -3.34 -26.76 -7.23
CA ILE A 17 -3.98 -27.02 -5.93
C ILE A 17 -4.81 -28.33 -5.97
N GLY A 18 -4.76 -29.10 -7.06
CA GLY A 18 -5.06 -30.54 -7.04
C GLY A 18 -6.46 -30.95 -6.54
N GLY A 19 -7.52 -30.20 -6.87
CA GLY A 19 -8.90 -30.57 -6.52
C GLY A 19 -9.33 -30.24 -5.08
N GLU A 20 -8.48 -29.61 -4.28
CA GLU A 20 -8.84 -29.12 -2.95
C GLU A 20 -9.73 -27.87 -3.02
N LYS A 21 -10.58 -27.66 -2.00
CA LYS A 21 -11.42 -26.45 -1.93
C LYS A 21 -10.53 -25.22 -1.70
N HIS A 22 -10.51 -24.35 -2.70
CA HIS A 22 -9.75 -23.11 -2.69
C HIS A 22 -10.52 -21.99 -1.98
N GLN A 23 -9.83 -21.23 -1.13
CA GLN A 23 -10.31 -19.96 -0.59
C GLN A 23 -9.38 -18.82 -1.02
N PRO A 24 -9.93 -17.71 -1.54
CA PRO A 24 -9.13 -16.53 -1.87
C PRO A 24 -8.48 -15.93 -0.61
N CYS A 25 -7.20 -15.58 -0.72
CA CYS A 25 -6.50 -14.84 0.33
C CYS A 25 -7.14 -13.45 0.52
N LEU A 26 -7.66 -13.18 1.72
CA LEU A 26 -8.32 -11.92 2.03
C LEU A 26 -7.37 -10.72 2.08
N CYS A 27 -6.10 -10.95 2.42
CA CYS A 27 -5.05 -9.94 2.29
C CYS A 27 -4.86 -9.53 0.82
N HIS A 28 -4.99 -10.49 -0.11
CA HIS A 28 -4.96 -10.19 -1.53
C HIS A 28 -6.23 -9.43 -1.96
N ILE A 29 -7.42 -9.85 -1.54
CA ILE A 29 -8.67 -9.13 -1.87
C ILE A 29 -8.64 -7.69 -1.36
N GLY A 30 -8.30 -7.47 -0.08
CA GLY A 30 -8.20 -6.14 0.52
C GLY A 30 -7.19 -5.25 -0.21
N SER A 31 -6.05 -5.82 -0.61
CA SER A 31 -5.06 -5.10 -1.39
C SER A 31 -5.49 -4.77 -2.82
N THR A 32 -6.24 -5.68 -3.44
CA THR A 32 -6.82 -5.46 -4.77
C THR A 32 -7.86 -4.36 -4.70
N ILE A 33 -8.65 -4.29 -3.63
CA ILE A 33 -9.55 -3.17 -3.34
C ILE A 33 -8.74 -1.88 -3.17
N ALA A 34 -7.74 -1.83 -2.28
CA ALA A 34 -6.89 -0.64 -2.09
C ALA A 34 -6.23 -0.15 -3.40
N LYS A 35 -5.71 -1.09 -4.21
CA LYS A 35 -5.10 -0.78 -5.51
C LYS A 35 -6.14 -0.30 -6.53
N ARG A 36 -7.35 -0.87 -6.52
CA ARG A 36 -8.44 -0.46 -7.41
C ARG A 36 -9.07 0.88 -7.01
N CYS A 37 -9.23 1.15 -5.72
CA CYS A 37 -9.77 2.40 -5.20
C CYS A 37 -8.92 3.62 -5.56
N CYS A 38 -7.59 3.48 -5.62
CA CYS A 38 -6.70 4.63 -5.85
C CYS A 38 -5.98 4.65 -7.21
N ILE A 39 -5.83 3.51 -7.90
CA ILE A 39 -4.93 3.40 -9.06
C ILE A 39 -5.61 2.75 -10.28
N LEU A 40 -6.67 1.95 -10.10
CA LEU A 40 -7.20 1.08 -11.17
C LEU A 40 -8.73 1.07 -11.31
N TYR A 41 -9.46 2.12 -10.92
CA TYR A 41 -10.77 2.27 -11.54
C TYR A 41 -10.51 2.50 -13.03
N LYS A 42 -11.10 1.64 -13.88
CA LYS A 42 -11.17 1.92 -15.31
C LYS A 42 -11.70 3.33 -15.43
N ASP A 43 -11.00 4.15 -16.19
CA ASP A 43 -11.19 5.59 -16.33
C ASP A 43 -12.64 6.00 -16.71
N SER A 44 -13.44 5.01 -17.12
CA SER A 44 -14.86 5.04 -17.44
C SER A 44 -15.82 4.96 -16.24
N CYS A 45 -15.36 4.56 -15.05
CA CYS A 45 -16.19 4.35 -13.85
C CYS A 45 -16.09 5.49 -12.83
N LEU A 46 -15.15 6.41 -13.02
CA LEU A 46 -15.00 7.60 -12.18
C LEU A 46 -15.37 8.84 -13.00
N SER A 47 -16.07 9.78 -12.39
CA SER A 47 -16.42 11.07 -13.00
C SER A 47 -16.19 12.21 -12.02
N GLY A 48 -15.93 13.40 -12.56
CA GLY A 48 -15.80 14.62 -11.75
C GLY A 48 -14.59 14.63 -10.81
N GLU A 49 -14.79 15.19 -9.62
CA GLU A 49 -13.75 15.47 -8.63
C GLU A 49 -13.01 14.22 -8.16
N VAL A 50 -13.69 13.07 -8.07
CA VAL A 50 -13.09 11.79 -7.67
C VAL A 50 -12.05 11.33 -8.68
N LYS A 51 -12.36 11.45 -9.99
CA LYS A 51 -11.42 11.09 -11.07
C LYS A 51 -10.18 11.98 -11.05
N GLN A 52 -10.38 13.28 -10.84
CA GLN A 52 -9.29 14.24 -10.74
C GLN A 52 -8.39 13.91 -9.53
N MET A 53 -8.98 13.68 -8.36
CA MET A 53 -8.23 13.32 -7.15
C MET A 53 -7.42 12.04 -7.34
N CYS A 54 -8.01 10.98 -7.90
CA CYS A 54 -7.29 9.73 -8.20
C CYS A 54 -6.11 9.97 -9.16
N THR A 55 -6.31 10.79 -10.19
CA THR A 55 -5.26 11.14 -11.16
C THR A 55 -4.10 11.89 -10.49
N GLU A 56 -4.42 12.87 -9.66
CA GLU A 56 -3.43 13.66 -8.93
C GLU A 56 -2.66 12.82 -7.90
N VAL A 57 -3.34 11.92 -7.18
CA VAL A 57 -2.72 10.95 -6.27
C VAL A 57 -1.78 10.03 -7.03
N ASN A 58 -2.20 9.47 -8.17
CA ASN A 58 -1.37 8.60 -8.99
C ASN A 58 -0.12 9.34 -9.52
N ALA A 59 -0.27 10.60 -9.96
CA ALA A 59 0.85 11.44 -10.37
C ALA A 59 1.85 11.68 -9.24
N CYS A 60 1.37 11.91 -8.01
CA CYS A 60 2.22 12.04 -6.83
C CYS A 60 2.99 10.74 -6.55
N LEU A 61 2.32 9.59 -6.58
CA LEU A 61 2.94 8.28 -6.34
C LEU A 61 4.05 7.98 -7.35
N ILE A 62 3.78 8.16 -8.65
CA ILE A 62 4.78 7.99 -9.72
C ILE A 62 5.98 8.94 -9.51
N SER A 63 5.72 10.18 -9.10
CA SER A 63 6.77 11.16 -8.86
C SER A 63 7.63 10.76 -7.66
N MET A 64 7.02 10.31 -6.56
CA MET A 64 7.74 9.81 -5.39
C MET A 64 8.61 8.59 -5.72
N GLU A 65 8.10 7.63 -6.49
CA GLU A 65 8.89 6.46 -6.93
C GLU A 65 10.14 6.87 -7.73
N LYS A 66 9.98 7.82 -8.66
CA LYS A 66 11.10 8.36 -9.45
C LYS A 66 12.12 9.08 -8.56
N LEU A 67 11.67 9.89 -7.61
CA LEU A 67 12.54 10.60 -6.67
C LEU A 67 13.30 9.61 -5.78
N ILE A 68 12.63 8.60 -5.25
CA ILE A 68 13.25 7.53 -4.45
C ILE A 68 14.33 6.79 -5.25
N ALA A 69 14.04 6.44 -6.51
CA ALA A 69 15.02 5.78 -7.37
C ALA A 69 16.28 6.65 -7.57
N LYS A 70 16.11 7.96 -7.79
CA LYS A 70 17.23 8.90 -7.93
C LYS A 70 18.00 9.10 -6.62
N ILE A 71 17.31 9.26 -5.49
CA ILE A 71 17.92 9.43 -4.17
C ILE A 71 18.80 8.20 -3.82
N ARG A 72 18.33 6.99 -4.12
CA ARG A 72 19.11 5.75 -3.90
C ARG A 72 20.37 5.64 -4.76
N GLN A 73 20.45 6.38 -5.85
CA GLN A 73 21.64 6.45 -6.70
C GLN A 73 22.64 7.51 -6.21
N TYR A 74 22.23 8.39 -5.30
CA TYR A 74 23.09 9.45 -4.80
C TYR A 74 23.94 8.92 -3.64
N GLU A 75 25.23 8.67 -3.91
CA GLU A 75 26.13 7.97 -2.98
C GLU A 75 26.21 8.63 -1.60
N ALA A 76 26.21 9.96 -1.55
CA ALA A 76 26.32 10.72 -0.30
C ALA A 76 25.16 10.50 0.68
N ILE A 77 24.00 10.00 0.23
CA ILE A 77 22.80 9.79 1.05
C ILE A 77 22.27 8.35 0.94
N ARG A 78 23.01 7.47 0.28
CA ARG A 78 22.52 6.14 -0.13
C ARG A 78 22.21 5.26 1.07
N SER A 79 23.00 5.33 2.14
CA SER A 79 22.81 4.51 3.35
C SER A 79 21.52 4.90 4.07
N GLU A 80 21.36 6.19 4.34
CA GLU A 80 20.22 6.80 5.02
C GLU A 80 18.95 6.64 4.19
N ALA A 81 19.04 6.83 2.87
CA ALA A 81 17.94 6.58 1.95
C ALA A 81 17.51 5.12 1.95
N ASN A 82 18.46 4.18 1.93
CA ASN A 82 18.12 2.76 1.98
C ASN A 82 17.44 2.40 3.31
N GLU A 83 17.87 2.98 4.42
CA GLU A 83 17.24 2.76 5.71
C GLU A 83 15.84 3.40 5.82
N ALA A 84 15.71 4.65 5.39
CA ALA A 84 14.47 5.43 5.41
C ALA A 84 13.41 4.88 4.47
N LEU A 85 13.82 4.28 3.35
CA LEU A 85 12.95 3.80 2.28
C LEU A 85 12.89 2.28 2.22
N LYS A 86 13.40 1.58 3.25
CA LYS A 86 13.26 0.13 3.38
C LYS A 86 11.80 -0.21 3.69
N LEU A 87 11.11 -0.76 2.71
CA LEU A 87 9.75 -1.25 2.91
C LEU A 87 9.77 -2.50 3.80
N PRO A 88 8.78 -2.67 4.70
CA PRO A 88 8.59 -3.94 5.39
C PRO A 88 8.36 -5.07 4.38
N VAL A 89 8.98 -6.23 4.62
CA VAL A 89 9.06 -7.39 3.70
C VAL A 89 7.67 -7.96 3.34
N GLN A 90 6.64 -7.67 4.12
CA GLN A 90 5.38 -8.42 4.11
C GLN A 90 4.24 -7.89 3.22
N THR A 91 4.44 -6.85 2.40
CA THR A 91 3.28 -6.24 1.74
C THR A 91 3.58 -5.70 0.34
N ARG A 92 3.83 -6.61 -0.63
CA ARG A 92 3.74 -6.29 -2.07
C ARG A 92 2.42 -5.60 -2.46
N TRP A 93 1.40 -5.89 -1.66
CA TRP A 93 0.01 -5.54 -1.78
C TRP A 93 -0.32 -4.11 -1.31
N LEU A 94 0.51 -3.53 -0.43
CA LEU A 94 0.35 -2.18 0.09
C LEU A 94 1.63 -1.35 -0.12
N SER A 95 2.37 -1.63 -1.21
CA SER A 95 3.68 -1.02 -1.47
C SER A 95 3.65 0.51 -1.42
N ASN A 96 2.64 1.12 -2.04
CA ASN A 96 2.53 2.57 -2.17
C ASN A 96 2.12 3.23 -0.84
N TYR A 97 1.16 2.64 -0.13
CA TYR A 97 0.80 3.04 1.23
C TYR A 97 2.00 2.95 2.17
N ASN A 98 2.69 1.81 2.17
CA ASN A 98 3.87 1.58 3.01
C ASN A 98 5.02 2.51 2.66
N MET A 99 5.21 2.84 1.37
CA MET A 99 6.19 3.83 0.94
C MET A 99 5.93 5.18 1.59
N VAL A 100 4.70 5.70 1.50
CA VAL A 100 4.34 7.00 2.08
C VAL A 100 4.46 6.98 3.60
N VAL A 101 3.93 5.95 4.27
CA VAL A 101 3.95 5.85 5.74
C VAL A 101 5.36 5.64 6.28
N THR A 102 6.18 4.80 5.64
CA THR A 102 7.57 4.55 6.08
C THR A 102 8.40 5.81 5.92
N LEU A 103 8.27 6.51 4.77
CA LEU A 103 8.92 7.78 4.54
C LEU A 103 8.54 8.82 5.60
N ARG A 104 7.26 8.91 5.98
CA ARG A 104 6.80 9.82 7.04
C ARG A 104 7.40 9.47 8.40
N LYS A 105 7.43 8.18 8.77
CA LYS A 105 8.00 7.70 10.05
C LYS A 105 9.50 7.93 10.13
N LYS A 106 10.21 7.73 9.03
CA LYS A 106 11.68 7.80 8.95
C LYS A 106 12.20 9.10 8.32
N LYS A 107 11.35 10.13 8.18
CA LYS A 107 11.73 11.40 7.53
C LYS A 107 12.96 12.06 8.15
N HIS A 108 13.17 11.87 9.46
CA HIS A 108 14.30 12.42 10.20
C HIS A 108 15.67 11.93 9.69
N LEU A 109 15.72 10.77 9.03
CA LEU A 109 16.93 10.27 8.37
C LEU A 109 17.26 11.05 7.09
N LEU A 110 16.26 11.68 6.47
CA LEU A 110 16.41 12.44 5.23
C LEU A 110 16.40 13.97 5.47
N GLU A 111 15.87 14.44 6.59
CA GLU A 111 15.81 15.88 6.95
C GLU A 111 17.18 16.59 6.92
N PRO A 112 18.31 15.98 7.32
CA PRO A 112 19.65 16.59 7.17
C PRO A 112 20.01 16.93 5.72
N PHE A 113 19.39 16.26 4.74
CA PHE A 113 19.65 16.44 3.32
C PHE A 113 18.58 17.28 2.61
N HIS A 114 17.75 18.02 3.36
CA HIS A 114 16.68 18.84 2.79
C HIS A 114 17.16 19.93 1.81
N GLU A 115 18.43 20.34 1.86
CA GLU A 115 19.04 21.24 0.88
C GLU A 115 19.17 20.58 -0.51
N ASN A 116 19.15 19.24 -0.59
CA ASN A 116 19.03 18.52 -1.84
C ASN A 116 17.59 18.62 -2.37
N SER A 117 17.43 19.20 -3.57
CA SER A 117 16.11 19.41 -4.17
C SER A 117 15.29 18.12 -4.30
N LEU A 118 15.92 16.98 -4.60
CA LEU A 118 15.21 15.70 -4.72
C LEU A 118 14.61 15.26 -3.38
N VAL A 119 15.35 15.46 -2.28
CA VAL A 119 14.91 15.11 -0.93
C VAL A 119 13.82 16.07 -0.48
N SER A 120 13.98 17.37 -0.72
CA SER A 120 12.98 18.38 -0.43
C SER A 120 11.66 18.12 -1.15
N ASP A 121 11.72 17.82 -2.45
CA ASP A 121 10.55 17.50 -3.28
C ASP A 121 9.84 16.24 -2.76
N LEU A 122 10.61 15.20 -2.41
CA LEU A 122 10.05 13.95 -1.89
C LEU A 122 9.32 14.19 -0.55
N LEU A 123 9.94 14.92 0.38
CA LEU A 123 9.34 15.23 1.68
C LEU A 123 8.11 16.13 1.55
N THR A 124 8.11 17.05 0.59
CA THR A 124 6.98 17.93 0.28
C THR A 124 5.80 17.14 -0.28
N LEU A 125 6.05 16.29 -1.28
CA LEU A 125 5.02 15.42 -1.87
C LEU A 125 4.41 14.50 -0.81
N ALA A 126 5.24 13.90 0.04
CA ALA A 126 4.79 13.01 1.11
C ALA A 126 3.90 13.70 2.16
N LYS A 127 3.98 15.03 2.30
CA LYS A 127 3.16 15.84 3.23
C LYS A 127 1.97 16.54 2.56
N SER A 128 1.82 16.42 1.24
CA SER A 128 0.73 17.06 0.51
C SER A 128 -0.65 16.60 1.03
N SER A 129 -1.64 17.49 0.96
CA SER A 129 -3.03 17.18 1.33
C SER A 129 -3.59 15.96 0.61
N ARG A 130 -3.20 15.78 -0.66
CA ARG A 130 -3.55 14.61 -1.49
C ARG A 130 -3.00 13.30 -0.93
N MET A 131 -1.73 13.30 -0.52
CA MET A 131 -1.14 12.12 0.11
C MET A 131 -1.70 11.87 1.52
N ASN A 132 -2.15 12.91 2.23
CA ASN A 132 -2.89 12.72 3.48
C ASN A 132 -4.21 12.00 3.22
N ALA A 133 -5.03 12.51 2.31
CA ALA A 133 -6.29 11.86 1.92
C ALA A 133 -6.08 10.41 1.46
N TYR A 134 -5.05 10.16 0.64
CA TYR A 134 -4.68 8.80 0.21
C TYR A 134 -4.37 7.87 1.39
N VAL A 135 -3.55 8.32 2.34
CA VAL A 135 -3.20 7.53 3.54
C VAL A 135 -4.43 7.30 4.41
N ASP A 136 -5.26 8.32 4.62
CA ASP A 136 -6.43 8.23 5.49
C ASP A 136 -7.47 7.24 4.93
N VAL A 137 -7.70 7.27 3.62
CA VAL A 137 -8.60 6.32 2.92
C VAL A 137 -8.08 4.88 2.98
N LEU A 138 -6.77 4.68 2.80
CA LEU A 138 -6.21 3.32 2.77
C LEU A 138 -5.85 2.75 4.14
N LYS A 139 -5.79 3.58 5.18
CA LYS A 139 -5.42 3.16 6.53
C LYS A 139 -6.30 2.02 7.07
N PRO A 140 -7.64 2.04 6.97
CA PRO A 140 -8.48 0.94 7.45
C PRO A 140 -8.19 -0.38 6.72
N VAL A 141 -7.92 -0.32 5.41
CA VAL A 141 -7.56 -1.49 4.60
C VAL A 141 -6.18 -2.02 4.99
N ALA A 142 -5.24 -1.12 5.25
CA ALA A 142 -3.89 -1.49 5.68
C ALA A 142 -3.90 -2.15 7.07
N GLU A 143 -4.65 -1.60 8.01
CA GLU A 143 -4.86 -2.16 9.35
C GLU A 143 -5.51 -3.54 9.27
N MET A 144 -6.56 -3.70 8.43
CA MET A 144 -7.15 -5.02 8.17
C MET A 144 -6.10 -6.02 7.65
N VAL A 145 -5.30 -5.65 6.65
CA VAL A 145 -4.29 -6.57 6.08
C VAL A 145 -3.26 -6.98 7.14
N ILE A 146 -2.83 -6.05 7.99
CA ILE A 146 -1.91 -6.33 9.10
C ILE A 146 -2.57 -7.27 10.11
N ASP A 147 -3.82 -7.01 10.50
CA ASP A 147 -4.56 -7.83 11.46
C ASP A 147 -4.83 -9.24 10.92
N LEU A 148 -5.10 -9.38 9.62
CA LEU A 148 -5.27 -10.67 8.95
C LEU A 148 -3.96 -11.46 8.85
N GLN A 149 -2.81 -10.78 8.78
CA GLN A 149 -1.48 -11.38 8.76
C GLN A 149 -0.94 -11.70 10.16
N ALA A 150 -1.48 -11.06 11.21
CA ALA A 150 -1.10 -11.35 12.59
C ALA A 150 -1.70 -12.69 13.02
N GLU A 151 -0.90 -13.76 12.92
CA GLU A 151 -1.23 -15.17 13.22
C GLU A 151 -1.65 -15.48 14.68
N LYS A 152 -2.18 -14.51 15.43
CA LYS A 152 -2.45 -14.64 16.87
C LYS A 152 -3.89 -15.00 17.21
N GLU A 153 -4.85 -14.82 16.30
CA GLU A 153 -6.28 -15.10 16.56
C GLU A 153 -6.99 -15.61 15.29
N PRO A 154 -8.10 -16.37 15.43
CA PRO A 154 -8.91 -16.80 14.30
C PRO A 154 -9.40 -15.60 13.49
N THR A 155 -8.88 -15.50 12.27
CA THR A 155 -9.12 -14.36 11.37
C THR A 155 -10.57 -14.25 10.92
N SER A 156 -11.34 -15.34 10.95
CA SER A 156 -12.75 -15.41 10.52
C SER A 156 -13.66 -14.39 11.20
N ASN A 157 -13.47 -14.12 12.50
CA ASN A 157 -14.29 -13.17 13.26
C ASN A 157 -13.90 -11.70 12.99
N LYS A 158 -12.66 -11.44 12.56
CA LYS A 158 -12.17 -10.10 12.24
C LYS A 158 -12.66 -9.61 10.88
N ILE A 159 -12.90 -10.52 9.95
CA ILE A 159 -13.34 -10.20 8.58
C ILE A 159 -14.66 -9.43 8.59
N LEU A 160 -15.64 -9.87 9.38
CA LEU A 160 -16.95 -9.21 9.48
C LEU A 160 -16.81 -7.77 10.03
N GLY A 161 -15.93 -7.57 11.02
CA GLY A 161 -15.64 -6.24 11.56
C GLY A 161 -14.98 -5.30 10.53
N HIS A 162 -14.02 -5.81 9.75
CA HIS A 162 -13.35 -5.01 8.72
C HIS A 162 -14.18 -4.78 7.45
N ALA A 163 -15.04 -5.74 7.05
CA ALA A 163 -15.91 -5.61 5.89
C ALA A 163 -16.89 -4.43 6.05
N VAL A 164 -17.36 -4.18 7.28
CA VAL A 164 -18.16 -3.00 7.61
C VAL A 164 -17.35 -1.73 7.38
N SER A 165 -16.12 -1.64 7.90
CA SER A 165 -15.26 -0.47 7.75
C SER A 165 -14.87 -0.15 6.30
N ILE A 166 -14.79 -1.15 5.43
CA ILE A 166 -14.52 -0.97 3.99
C ILE A 166 -15.76 -0.51 3.23
N TRP A 167 -16.96 -0.91 3.64
CA TRP A 167 -18.22 -0.50 2.98
C TRP A 167 -18.53 0.99 3.15
N TYR A 168 -17.97 1.64 4.16
CA TYR A 168 -18.13 3.08 4.42
C TYR A 168 -17.02 3.95 3.80
N ILE A 169 -16.10 3.36 3.02
CA ILE A 169 -15.15 4.06 2.14
C ILE A 169 -15.82 4.27 0.78
#